data_AF-A0A9X2K1S2-F1
#
_entry.id   AF-A0A9X2K1S2-F1
#
_cell.length_a   1.000
_cell.length_b   1.000
_cell.length_c   1.000
_cell.angle_alpha   90.00
_cell.angle_beta   90.00
_cell.angle_gamma   90.00
#
_symmetry.space_group_name_H-M   'P 1'
#
loop_
_entity.id
_entity.type
_entity.pdbx_description
1 polymer ?
#
loop_
_entity_poly.entity_id
_entity_poly.type
_entity_poly.pdbx_seq_one_letter_code
_entity_poly.pdbx_strand_id
1 'polypeptide(L)'
;MAITFVLTRSVVPPVPAVRPTPSAGPFAPPVEQVWPDAMHEIPGTTPGGRAFSPQVFVSSRVVVGYGITRNRPDSVWSYEVGKRRFTSIVRPDRLRGLSLVSGDGHLAWWAVRDRKMEIWVVPVTGGVPRRLASVAGMMSSNNEIVGADSLAIADDAVVWSPAEGGVYRLPLKGGKPTLMSGTRGLHLVEWPWAGSPRDARLPGPPVARPMERLKNVLTGEIRNATAPLAAGRGTSAG
;
A
#
# COMPACT_ATOMS: atom_id res chain seq x y z
N MET A 1 31.31 -37.40 42.42
CA MET A 1 31.88 -37.51 41.06
C MET A 1 30.79 -37.05 40.09
N ALA A 2 30.89 -35.85 39.53
CA ALA A 2 29.86 -35.25 38.67
C ALA A 2 30.32 -35.31 37.22
N ILE A 3 29.50 -35.88 36.33
CA ILE A 3 29.79 -36.02 34.91
C ILE A 3 29.10 -34.86 34.18
N THR A 4 29.91 -33.99 33.60
CA THR A 4 29.48 -32.91 32.70
C THR A 4 29.35 -33.46 31.29
N PHE A 5 28.16 -33.36 30.69
CA PHE A 5 27.97 -33.64 29.25
C PHE A 5 28.03 -32.33 28.46
N VAL A 6 28.94 -32.27 27.49
CA VAL A 6 28.99 -31.21 26.48
C VAL A 6 28.15 -31.66 25.29
N LEU A 7 27.03 -30.98 25.03
CA LEU A 7 26.24 -31.18 23.81
C LEU A 7 26.78 -30.27 22.71
N THR A 8 27.48 -30.85 21.75
CA THR A 8 27.81 -30.19 20.49
C THR A 8 26.57 -30.14 19.61
N ARG A 9 26.06 -28.93 19.34
CA ARG A 9 24.94 -28.70 18.44
C ARG A 9 25.42 -28.89 17.00
N SER A 10 25.00 -29.98 16.34
CA SER A 10 25.25 -30.20 14.92
C SER A 10 24.65 -29.05 14.09
N VAL A 11 25.51 -28.30 13.40
CA VAL A 11 25.09 -27.30 12.42
C VAL A 11 24.65 -28.05 11.18
N VAL A 12 23.34 -28.00 10.85
CA VAL A 12 22.83 -28.52 9.58
C VAL A 12 23.37 -27.62 8.47
N PRO A 13 24.05 -28.17 7.44
CA PRO A 13 24.53 -27.36 6.32
C PRO A 13 23.34 -26.74 5.57
N PRO A 14 23.47 -25.50 5.08
CA PRO A 14 22.39 -24.86 4.32
C PRO A 14 22.10 -25.66 3.05
N VAL A 15 20.83 -26.00 2.85
CA VAL A 15 20.36 -26.63 1.61
C VAL A 15 20.69 -25.68 0.45
N PRO A 16 21.36 -26.15 -0.61
CA PRO A 16 21.65 -25.32 -1.78
C PRO A 16 20.35 -24.75 -2.33
N ALA A 17 20.33 -23.44 -2.63
CA ALA A 17 19.21 -22.83 -3.30
C ALA A 17 18.99 -23.51 -4.67
N VAL A 18 17.92 -24.29 -4.78
CA VAL A 18 17.48 -24.85 -6.06
C VAL A 18 17.05 -23.68 -6.93
N ARG A 19 17.80 -23.39 -8.00
CA ARG A 19 17.32 -22.48 -9.04
C ARG A 19 16.00 -23.08 -9.57
N PRO A 20 14.90 -22.31 -9.62
CA PRO A 20 13.69 -22.80 -10.26
C PRO A 20 14.03 -23.11 -11.71
N THR A 21 14.02 -24.40 -12.05
CA THR A 21 14.04 -24.85 -13.44
C THR A 21 12.75 -24.32 -14.08
N PRO A 22 12.81 -23.62 -15.22
CA PRO A 22 11.61 -23.26 -15.96
C PRO A 22 10.80 -24.53 -16.17
N SER A 23 9.54 -24.53 -15.71
CA SER A 23 8.65 -25.67 -15.92
C SER A 23 8.44 -25.82 -17.43
N ALA A 24 9.08 -26.83 -18.02
CA ALA A 24 8.88 -27.24 -19.41
C ALA A 24 7.69 -28.21 -19.55
N GLY A 25 6.75 -28.18 -18.58
CA GLY A 25 5.50 -28.92 -18.65
C GLY A 25 4.43 -28.16 -19.44
N PRO A 26 3.30 -28.82 -19.79
CA PRO A 26 2.15 -28.12 -20.35
C PRO A 26 1.74 -26.99 -19.39
N PHE A 27 1.38 -25.83 -19.95
CA PHE A 27 0.86 -24.72 -19.16
C PHE A 27 -0.24 -25.24 -18.23
N ALA A 28 -0.20 -24.84 -16.96
CA ALA A 28 -1.29 -25.12 -16.04
C ALA A 28 -2.61 -24.65 -16.69
N PRO A 29 -3.73 -25.36 -16.49
CA PRO A 29 -5.02 -24.89 -16.98
C PRO A 29 -5.26 -23.44 -16.54
N PRO A 30 -5.92 -22.60 -17.37
CA PRO A 30 -6.24 -21.23 -17.01
C PRO A 30 -6.88 -21.12 -15.63
N VAL A 31 -6.63 -20.02 -14.92
CA VAL A 31 -7.07 -19.83 -13.53
C VAL A 31 -8.59 -19.98 -13.40
N GLU A 32 -9.33 -19.58 -14.43
CA GLU A 32 -10.78 -19.71 -14.55
C GLU A 32 -11.26 -21.16 -14.66
N GLN A 33 -10.41 -22.09 -15.13
CA GLN A 33 -10.74 -23.52 -15.16
C GLN A 33 -10.51 -24.19 -13.81
N VAL A 34 -9.48 -23.76 -13.08
CA VAL A 34 -9.11 -24.34 -11.78
C VAL A 34 -9.93 -23.73 -10.65
N TRP A 35 -10.25 -22.44 -10.74
CA TRP A 35 -11.00 -21.68 -9.74
C TRP A 35 -12.02 -20.75 -10.39
N PRO A 36 -13.10 -21.30 -10.99
CA PRO A 36 -14.12 -20.49 -11.68
C PRO A 36 -14.76 -19.45 -10.76
N ASP A 37 -14.94 -19.79 -9.48
CA ASP A 37 -15.54 -18.88 -8.49
C ASP A 37 -14.57 -17.80 -7.97
N ALA A 38 -13.26 -17.90 -8.27
CA ALA A 38 -12.26 -16.92 -7.85
C ALA A 38 -12.09 -15.78 -8.87
N MET A 39 -12.59 -15.96 -10.10
CA MET A 39 -12.47 -14.97 -11.16
C MET A 39 -13.78 -14.21 -11.32
N HIS A 40 -13.69 -12.89 -11.24
CA HIS A 40 -14.84 -12.02 -11.34
C HIS A 40 -14.56 -10.88 -12.31
N GLU A 41 -15.48 -10.68 -13.25
CA GLU A 41 -15.43 -9.51 -14.13
C GLU A 41 -15.96 -8.28 -13.40
N ILE A 42 -15.15 -7.23 -13.39
CA ILE A 42 -15.53 -5.91 -12.89
C ILE A 42 -15.74 -5.01 -14.12
N PRO A 43 -16.94 -4.40 -14.29
CA PRO A 43 -17.18 -3.52 -15.41
C PRO A 43 -16.20 -2.35 -15.41
N GLY A 44 -15.65 -2.04 -16.59
CA GLY A 44 -14.75 -0.89 -16.77
C GLY A 44 -15.46 0.46 -16.76
N THR A 45 -16.79 0.50 -16.60
CA THR A 45 -17.56 1.74 -16.56
C THR A 45 -18.63 1.73 -15.47
N THR A 46 -18.84 2.89 -14.86
CA THR A 46 -19.92 3.16 -13.89
C THR A 46 -21.21 3.60 -14.62
N PRO A 47 -22.36 3.68 -13.93
CA PRO A 47 -23.58 4.25 -14.48
C PRO A 47 -23.35 5.67 -15.04
N GLY A 48 -23.83 5.90 -16.26
CA GLY A 48 -23.57 7.14 -17.01
C GLY A 48 -22.26 7.14 -17.80
N GLY A 49 -21.62 5.98 -17.99
CA GLY A 49 -20.53 5.80 -18.95
C GLY A 49 -19.16 6.33 -18.50
N ARG A 50 -18.98 6.71 -17.22
CA ARG A 50 -17.66 7.11 -16.72
C ARG A 50 -16.78 5.88 -16.58
N ALA A 51 -15.51 5.98 -16.96
CA ALA A 51 -14.55 4.92 -16.73
C ALA A 51 -14.43 4.63 -15.22
N PHE A 52 -14.30 3.36 -14.88
CA PHE A 52 -14.12 2.87 -13.52
C PHE A 52 -12.74 2.26 -13.38
N SER A 53 -11.98 2.72 -12.39
CA SER A 53 -10.66 2.17 -12.07
C SER A 53 -10.72 1.53 -10.68
N PRO A 54 -10.83 0.19 -10.59
CA PRO A 54 -10.82 -0.54 -9.33
C PRO A 54 -9.53 -0.29 -8.54
N GLN A 55 -9.62 -0.10 -7.23
CA GLN A 55 -8.46 0.19 -6.37
C GLN A 55 -8.30 -0.82 -5.24
N VAL A 56 -9.36 -1.08 -4.48
CA VAL A 56 -9.27 -1.85 -3.23
C VAL A 56 -10.52 -2.70 -3.01
N PHE A 57 -10.35 -3.90 -2.45
CA PHE A 57 -11.46 -4.71 -1.93
C PHE A 57 -11.77 -4.32 -0.50
N VAL A 58 -13.03 -3.98 -0.21
CA VAL A 58 -13.52 -3.71 1.15
C VAL A 58 -14.20 -4.93 1.78
N SER A 59 -14.49 -5.93 0.95
CA SER A 59 -14.90 -7.29 1.33
C SER A 59 -14.61 -8.22 0.15
N SER A 60 -14.86 -9.52 0.30
CA SER A 60 -14.70 -10.50 -0.80
C SER A 60 -15.59 -10.23 -2.02
N ARG A 61 -16.65 -9.42 -1.89
CA ARG A 61 -17.61 -9.16 -2.98
C ARG A 61 -17.79 -7.68 -3.31
N VAL A 62 -17.07 -6.79 -2.65
CA VAL A 62 -17.20 -5.35 -2.89
C VAL A 62 -15.82 -4.77 -3.17
N VAL A 63 -15.68 -4.26 -4.39
CA VAL A 63 -14.51 -3.50 -4.82
C VAL A 63 -14.88 -2.01 -4.83
N VAL A 64 -13.96 -1.18 -4.37
CA VAL A 64 -14.08 0.27 -4.42
C VAL A 64 -13.03 0.80 -5.38
N GLY A 65 -13.41 1.81 -6.15
CA GLY A 65 -12.53 2.44 -7.10
C GLY A 65 -12.96 3.85 -7.47
N TYR A 66 -12.18 4.46 -8.36
CA TYR A 66 -12.45 5.80 -8.84
C TYR A 66 -13.34 5.78 -10.07
N GLY A 67 -14.31 6.70 -10.09
CA GLY A 67 -14.91 7.16 -11.34
C GLY A 67 -13.99 8.19 -11.99
N ILE A 68 -13.78 8.06 -13.29
CA ILE A 68 -12.85 8.88 -14.07
C ILE A 68 -13.62 9.65 -15.14
N THR A 69 -13.45 10.97 -15.13
CA THR A 69 -13.96 11.89 -16.14
C THR A 69 -12.80 12.69 -16.72
N ARG A 70 -12.69 12.78 -18.06
CA ARG A 70 -11.59 13.50 -18.75
C ARG A 70 -10.20 13.13 -18.19
N ASN A 71 -9.96 11.84 -18.00
CA ASN A 71 -8.72 11.27 -17.46
C ASN A 71 -8.34 11.77 -16.05
N ARG A 72 -9.34 12.15 -15.23
CA ARG A 72 -9.14 12.54 -13.83
C ARG A 72 -10.15 11.84 -12.91
N PRO A 73 -9.73 11.31 -11.75
CA PRO A 73 -10.65 10.85 -10.72
C PRO A 73 -11.55 12.00 -10.26
N ASP A 74 -12.87 11.78 -10.22
CA ASP A 74 -13.87 12.77 -9.79
C ASP A 74 -14.87 12.24 -8.77
N SER A 75 -14.85 10.93 -8.53
CA SER A 75 -15.81 10.25 -7.68
C SER A 75 -15.26 8.94 -7.18
N VAL A 76 -15.79 8.47 -6.05
CA VAL A 76 -15.51 7.14 -5.51
C VAL A 76 -16.79 6.31 -5.59
N TRP A 77 -16.65 5.08 -6.09
CA TRP A 77 -17.74 4.14 -6.28
C TRP A 77 -17.40 2.79 -5.68
N SER A 78 -18.40 2.10 -5.16
CA SER A 78 -18.33 0.66 -4.94
C SER A 78 -19.00 -0.10 -6.07
N TYR A 79 -18.49 -1.30 -6.36
CA TYR A 79 -19.12 -2.29 -7.20
C TYR A 79 -19.29 -3.59 -6.40
N GLU A 80 -20.53 -4.01 -6.23
CA GLU A 80 -20.89 -5.26 -5.57
C GLU A 80 -20.96 -6.37 -6.63
N VAL A 81 -19.96 -7.26 -6.63
CA VAL A 81 -19.75 -8.29 -7.66
C VAL A 81 -20.97 -9.21 -7.80
N GLY A 82 -21.48 -9.73 -6.67
CA GLY A 82 -22.60 -10.68 -6.69
C GLY A 82 -23.92 -10.07 -7.17
N LYS A 83 -24.14 -8.76 -6.92
CA LYS A 83 -25.34 -8.04 -7.37
C LYS A 83 -25.15 -7.28 -8.68
N ARG A 84 -23.92 -7.28 -9.22
CA ARG A 84 -23.49 -6.51 -10.39
C ARG A 84 -23.92 -5.04 -10.33
N ARG A 85 -23.78 -4.43 -9.15
CA ARG A 85 -24.36 -3.11 -8.85
C ARG A 85 -23.30 -2.11 -8.42
N PHE A 86 -23.31 -0.95 -9.08
CA PHE A 86 -22.54 0.21 -8.65
C PHE A 86 -23.31 1.05 -7.62
N THR A 87 -22.59 1.59 -6.64
CA THR A 87 -23.09 2.60 -5.71
C THR A 87 -22.10 3.75 -5.63
N SER A 88 -22.58 4.98 -5.77
CA SER A 88 -21.74 6.17 -5.59
C SER A 88 -21.52 6.39 -4.10
N ILE A 89 -20.26 6.44 -3.67
CA ILE A 89 -19.89 6.65 -2.26
C ILE A 89 -19.78 8.14 -1.99
N VAL A 90 -18.97 8.83 -2.80
CA VAL A 90 -18.70 10.26 -2.64
C VAL A 90 -18.25 10.90 -3.96
N ARG A 91 -18.54 12.19 -4.12
CA ARG A 91 -18.01 13.06 -5.18
C ARG A 91 -17.33 14.27 -4.54
N PRO A 92 -16.07 14.17 -4.11
CA PRO A 92 -15.41 15.29 -3.46
C PRO A 92 -14.98 16.32 -4.51
N ASP A 93 -14.88 17.58 -4.12
CA ASP A 93 -14.49 18.68 -5.02
C ASP A 93 -13.11 18.45 -5.67
N ARG A 94 -12.23 17.68 -4.99
CA ARG A 94 -10.92 17.29 -5.49
C ARG A 94 -10.54 15.90 -5.00
N LEU A 95 -10.31 14.99 -5.94
CA LEU A 95 -9.46 13.81 -5.74
C LEU A 95 -8.10 14.12 -6.37
N ARG A 96 -7.07 14.23 -5.53
CA ARG A 96 -5.67 14.39 -5.96
C ARG A 96 -4.82 13.46 -5.12
N GLY A 97 -4.38 12.36 -5.73
CA GLY A 97 -3.65 11.29 -5.04
C GLY A 97 -4.19 9.94 -5.50
N LEU A 98 -3.31 8.96 -5.65
CA LEU A 98 -3.68 7.62 -6.13
C LEU A 98 -4.06 6.67 -4.99
N SER A 99 -3.68 6.96 -3.74
CA SER A 99 -3.93 6.05 -2.61
C SER A 99 -5.36 6.15 -2.09
N LEU A 100 -6.18 5.17 -2.44
CA LEU A 100 -7.45 4.87 -1.77
C LEU A 100 -7.26 3.62 -0.92
N VAL A 101 -7.49 3.73 0.38
CA VAL A 101 -7.38 2.60 1.30
C VAL A 101 -8.68 2.38 2.06
N SER A 102 -8.87 1.16 2.55
CA SER A 102 -10.04 0.77 3.32
C SER A 102 -9.67 0.03 4.59
N GLY A 103 -10.47 0.23 5.63
CA GLY A 103 -10.37 -0.48 6.91
C GLY A 103 -11.44 0.03 7.86
N ASP A 104 -11.82 -0.79 8.84
CA ASP A 104 -12.74 -0.40 9.91
C ASP A 104 -14.04 0.28 9.43
N GLY A 105 -14.60 -0.19 8.30
CA GLY A 105 -15.83 0.34 7.70
C GLY A 105 -15.69 1.72 7.02
N HIS A 106 -14.46 2.21 6.86
CA HIS A 106 -14.15 3.50 6.27
C HIS A 106 -13.25 3.36 5.04
N LEU A 107 -13.27 4.41 4.23
CA LEU A 107 -12.28 4.69 3.20
C LEU A 107 -11.47 5.90 3.61
N ALA A 108 -10.17 5.89 3.30
CA ALA A 108 -9.29 7.03 3.46
C ALA A 108 -8.52 7.31 2.18
N TRP A 109 -8.28 8.59 1.94
CA TRP A 109 -7.38 9.08 0.89
C TRP A 109 -6.72 10.36 1.38
N TRP A 110 -5.67 10.78 0.68
CA TRP A 110 -5.09 12.09 0.87
C TRP A 110 -5.44 13.00 -0.31
N ALA A 111 -5.42 14.30 -0.05
CA ALA A 111 -5.57 15.35 -1.05
C ALA A 111 -4.59 16.49 -0.78
N VAL A 112 -4.26 17.26 -1.82
CA VAL A 112 -3.40 18.44 -1.69
C VAL A 112 -4.23 19.72 -1.76
N ARG A 113 -4.07 20.58 -0.75
CA ARG A 113 -4.67 21.92 -0.71
C ARG A 113 -3.70 22.88 -0.04
N ASP A 114 -3.41 24.01 -0.67
CA ASP A 114 -2.56 25.08 -0.12
C ASP A 114 -1.20 24.59 0.43
N ARG A 115 -0.53 23.71 -0.34
CA ARG A 115 0.74 23.04 0.03
C ARG A 115 0.68 22.20 1.31
N LYS A 116 -0.53 21.81 1.72
CA LYS A 116 -0.77 20.87 2.82
C LYS A 116 -1.30 19.57 2.26
N MET A 117 -0.86 18.47 2.86
CA MET A 117 -1.49 17.17 2.71
C MET A 117 -2.67 17.11 3.66
N GLU A 118 -3.85 16.90 3.12
CA GLU A 118 -5.07 16.66 3.86
C GLU A 118 -5.41 15.18 3.83
N ILE A 119 -5.69 14.59 4.98
CA ILE A 119 -6.19 13.21 5.07
C ILE A 119 -7.70 13.28 5.22
N TRP A 120 -8.41 12.61 4.33
CA TRP A 120 -9.86 12.58 4.27
C TRP A 120 -10.36 11.17 4.50
N VAL A 121 -11.54 11.07 5.11
CA VAL A 121 -12.22 9.79 5.33
C VAL A 121 -13.71 9.89 5.09
N VAL A 122 -14.31 8.77 4.71
CA VAL A 122 -15.76 8.61 4.53
C VAL A 122 -16.15 7.18 4.90
N PRO A 123 -17.35 6.93 5.44
CA PRO A 123 -17.85 5.57 5.58
C PRO A 123 -17.92 4.87 4.21
N VAL A 124 -17.68 3.56 4.18
CA VAL A 124 -17.75 2.76 2.94
C VAL A 124 -19.15 2.76 2.32
N THR A 125 -20.17 3.01 3.14
CA THR A 125 -21.57 3.17 2.72
C THR A 125 -21.87 4.53 2.08
N GLY A 126 -20.88 5.43 2.02
CA GLY A 126 -21.02 6.81 1.58
C GLY A 126 -21.34 7.77 2.71
N GLY A 127 -21.57 9.04 2.33
CA GLY A 127 -21.88 10.12 3.26
C GLY A 127 -21.00 11.34 3.03
N VAL A 128 -21.00 12.25 4.01
CA VAL A 128 -20.19 13.48 3.94
C VAL A 128 -18.73 13.13 4.27
N PRO A 129 -17.78 13.37 3.34
CA PRO A 129 -16.37 13.16 3.62
C PRO A 129 -15.90 14.17 4.66
N ARG A 130 -15.06 13.73 5.60
CA ARG A 130 -14.50 14.59 6.65
C ARG A 130 -12.98 14.62 6.57
N ARG A 131 -12.42 15.80 6.79
CA ARG A 131 -10.98 15.99 6.89
C ARG A 131 -10.53 15.61 8.30
N LEU A 132 -9.64 14.63 8.39
CA LEU A 132 -9.05 14.17 9.65
C LEU A 132 -7.81 14.97 10.03
N ALA A 133 -6.92 15.21 9.07
CA ALA A 133 -5.67 15.92 9.29
C ALA A 133 -5.40 16.91 8.17
N SER A 134 -4.63 17.95 8.50
CA SER A 134 -3.99 18.85 7.54
C SER A 134 -2.57 19.06 8.02
N VAL A 135 -1.61 18.44 7.33
CA VAL A 135 -0.19 18.46 7.70
C VAL A 135 0.61 19.15 6.61
N ALA A 136 1.73 19.77 6.98
CA ALA A 136 2.64 20.34 5.99
C ALA A 136 3.11 19.23 5.04
N GLY A 137 2.94 19.46 3.72
CA GLY A 137 3.46 18.57 2.69
C GLY A 137 4.83 19.05 2.25
N MET A 138 5.75 18.11 2.01
CA MET A 138 6.99 18.42 1.31
C MET A 138 6.70 18.43 -0.19
N MET A 139 6.95 19.57 -0.84
CA MET A 139 6.75 19.72 -2.28
C MET A 139 8.04 19.38 -3.03
N SER A 140 7.93 18.58 -4.07
CA SER A 140 8.99 18.37 -5.05
C SER A 140 9.12 19.57 -6.00
N SER A 141 10.19 19.58 -6.82
CA SER A 141 10.43 20.61 -7.84
C SER A 141 9.36 20.65 -8.93
N ASN A 142 8.66 19.54 -9.19
CA ASN A 142 7.51 19.46 -10.09
C ASN A 142 6.16 19.76 -9.38
N ASN A 143 6.19 20.31 -8.17
CA ASN A 143 5.01 20.72 -7.39
C ASN A 143 4.07 19.54 -7.05
N GLU A 144 4.65 18.37 -6.79
CA GLU A 144 3.98 17.18 -6.25
C GLU A 144 4.29 17.04 -4.76
N ILE A 145 3.40 16.43 -3.97
CA ILE A 145 3.75 16.08 -2.59
C ILE A 145 4.57 14.80 -2.60
N VAL A 146 5.75 14.84 -1.98
CA VAL A 146 6.58 13.66 -1.75
C VAL A 146 6.06 12.89 -0.54
N GLY A 147 6.07 11.56 -0.60
CA GLY A 147 5.81 10.70 0.56
C GLY A 147 4.34 10.65 0.99
N ALA A 148 3.39 10.84 0.07
CA ALA A 148 1.96 10.70 0.36
C ALA A 148 1.41 9.29 0.08
N ASP A 149 2.21 8.39 -0.49
CA ASP A 149 1.71 7.10 -0.98
C ASP A 149 1.43 6.07 0.13
N SER A 150 2.02 6.27 1.31
CA SER A 150 1.94 5.35 2.43
C SER A 150 0.83 5.72 3.40
N LEU A 151 -0.38 5.21 3.14
CA LEU A 151 -1.59 5.41 3.94
C LEU A 151 -2.21 4.05 4.27
N ALA A 152 -2.81 3.90 5.46
CA ALA A 152 -3.58 2.72 5.85
C ALA A 152 -4.68 3.13 6.86
N ILE A 153 -5.71 2.28 6.99
CA ILE A 153 -6.63 2.31 8.14
C ILE A 153 -6.41 1.03 8.94
N ALA A 154 -6.17 1.18 10.24
CA ALA A 154 -6.07 0.07 11.16
C ALA A 154 -6.36 0.52 12.60
N ASP A 155 -6.95 -0.38 13.39
CA ASP A 155 -7.22 -0.18 14.81
C ASP A 155 -8.00 1.13 15.08
N ASP A 156 -9.08 1.38 14.34
CA ASP A 156 -9.92 2.58 14.41
C ASP A 156 -9.11 3.89 14.21
N ALA A 157 -8.05 3.84 13.39
CA ALA A 157 -7.19 4.97 13.11
C ALA A 157 -6.68 4.98 11.67
N VAL A 158 -6.38 6.17 11.17
CA VAL A 158 -5.55 6.33 9.98
C VAL A 158 -4.08 6.30 10.40
N VAL A 159 -3.28 5.56 9.64
CA VAL A 159 -1.83 5.49 9.78
C VAL A 159 -1.18 5.95 8.48
N TRP A 160 -0.15 6.78 8.58
CA TRP A 160 0.60 7.25 7.42
C TRP A 160 2.04 7.60 7.76
N SER A 161 2.86 7.82 6.74
CA SER A 161 4.20 8.39 6.89
C SER A 161 4.37 9.61 5.99
N PRO A 162 4.82 10.77 6.50
CA PRO A 162 5.18 11.90 5.65
C PRO A 162 6.53 11.68 4.95
N ALA A 163 6.87 12.58 4.01
CA ALA A 163 8.15 12.59 3.30
C ALA A 163 9.39 12.60 4.20
N GLU A 164 9.27 13.24 5.37
CA GLU A 164 10.34 13.41 6.36
C GLU A 164 10.60 12.10 7.16
N GLY A 165 9.70 11.11 7.03
CA GLY A 165 9.68 9.88 7.82
C GLY A 165 8.94 10.02 9.15
N GLY A 166 8.88 8.91 9.89
CA GLY A 166 7.95 8.74 11.00
C GLY A 166 6.68 8.01 10.55
N VAL A 167 6.13 7.15 11.41
CA VAL A 167 4.78 6.61 11.24
C VAL A 167 3.88 7.33 12.21
N TYR A 168 2.88 8.03 11.68
CA TYR A 168 1.91 8.78 12.45
C TYR A 168 0.58 8.02 12.49
N ARG A 169 -0.10 8.10 13.62
CA ARG A 169 -1.44 7.56 13.83
C ARG A 169 -2.39 8.67 14.23
N LEU A 170 -3.62 8.62 13.74
CA LEU A 170 -4.70 9.52 14.11
C LEU A 170 -6.00 8.72 14.23
N PRO A 171 -6.65 8.67 15.40
CA PRO A 171 -7.94 8.00 15.54
C PRO A 171 -8.94 8.49 14.51
N LEU A 172 -9.78 7.58 14.00
CA LEU A 172 -10.84 7.92 13.09
C LEU A 172 -11.79 8.93 13.74
N LYS A 173 -12.00 8.94 15.06
CA LYS A 173 -12.80 9.99 15.72
C LYS A 173 -12.18 11.39 15.70
N GLY A 174 -10.95 11.54 15.22
CA GLY A 174 -10.19 12.78 15.18
C GLY A 174 -9.23 12.91 16.36
N GLY A 175 -8.66 14.12 16.52
CA GLY A 175 -7.67 14.43 17.56
C GLY A 175 -6.36 14.94 16.98
N LYS A 176 -5.28 14.76 17.73
CA LYS A 176 -3.93 15.14 17.30
C LYS A 176 -3.20 13.91 16.75
N PRO A 177 -2.54 14.02 15.57
CA PRO A 177 -1.62 13.00 15.10
C PRO A 177 -0.56 12.67 16.16
N THR A 178 -0.30 11.38 16.39
CA THR A 178 0.75 10.91 17.29
C THR A 178 1.82 10.15 16.51
N LEU A 179 3.09 10.50 16.74
CA LEU A 179 4.21 9.74 16.20
C LEU A 179 4.32 8.41 16.96
N MET A 180 4.34 7.30 16.23
CA MET A 180 4.50 5.97 16.82
C MET A 180 5.93 5.76 17.31
N SER A 181 6.07 5.12 18.48
CA SER A 181 7.36 4.98 19.16
C SER A 181 8.40 4.24 18.31
N GLY A 182 9.60 4.82 18.22
CA GLY A 182 10.71 4.23 17.47
C GLY A 182 10.47 4.11 15.97
N THR A 183 9.64 4.98 15.38
CA THR A 183 9.41 5.04 13.92
C THR A 183 10.01 6.26 13.25
N ARG A 184 10.64 7.16 14.01
CA ARG A 184 11.32 8.35 13.45
C ARG A 184 12.33 7.93 12.37
N GLY A 185 12.21 8.52 11.18
CA GLY A 185 13.02 8.19 10.01
C GLY A 185 12.61 6.90 9.27
N LEU A 186 11.60 6.17 9.76
CA LEU A 186 10.99 5.05 9.03
C LEU A 186 9.78 5.53 8.23
N HIS A 187 9.52 4.87 7.11
CA HIS A 187 8.36 5.10 6.26
C HIS A 187 7.48 3.86 6.26
N LEU A 188 6.17 4.06 6.39
CA LEU A 188 5.19 3.00 6.23
C LEU A 188 5.35 2.37 4.84
N VAL A 189 5.54 1.06 4.81
CA VAL A 189 5.62 0.28 3.57
C VAL A 189 4.25 -0.33 3.30
N GLU A 190 3.77 -1.05 4.29
CA GLU A 190 2.44 -1.64 4.37
C GLU A 190 2.15 -1.81 5.86
N TRP A 191 0.94 -1.58 6.32
CA TRP A 191 0.65 -1.80 7.73
C TRP A 191 0.80 -3.29 8.11
N PRO A 192 1.51 -3.66 9.21
CA PRO A 192 2.13 -2.82 10.24
C PRO A 192 3.65 -2.60 10.06
N TRP A 193 4.22 -2.83 8.88
CA TRP A 193 5.64 -2.71 8.58
C TRP A 193 6.06 -1.31 8.12
N ALA A 194 7.07 -0.77 8.78
CA ALA A 194 7.75 0.46 8.38
C ALA A 194 9.22 0.18 8.06
N GLY A 195 9.73 0.78 6.99
CA GLY A 195 11.10 0.57 6.52
C GLY A 195 11.93 1.85 6.57
N SER A 196 13.24 1.71 6.74
CA SER A 196 14.17 2.82 6.48
C SER A 196 14.50 2.85 4.98
N PRO A 197 14.19 3.93 4.25
CA PRO A 197 14.66 4.08 2.89
C PRO A 197 16.19 4.12 2.91
N ARG A 198 16.83 3.49 1.92
CA ARG A 198 18.28 3.63 1.73
C ARG A 198 18.67 5.10 1.60
N ASP A 199 19.77 5.48 2.23
CA ASP A 199 20.20 6.87 2.39
C ASP A 199 20.41 7.59 1.04
N ALA A 200 19.97 8.83 0.95
CA ALA A 200 19.72 9.56 -0.31
C ALA A 200 20.96 10.15 -1.01
N ARG A 201 22.18 9.70 -0.68
CA ARG A 201 23.41 10.37 -1.13
C ARG A 201 23.92 9.92 -2.51
N LEU A 202 23.16 9.14 -3.26
CA LEU A 202 23.55 8.74 -4.62
C LEU A 202 22.91 9.67 -5.67
N PRO A 203 23.72 10.35 -6.50
CA PRO A 203 23.20 11.01 -7.70
C PRO A 203 22.61 9.95 -8.65
N GLY A 204 21.37 10.15 -9.10
CA GLY A 204 20.72 9.28 -10.08
C GLY A 204 19.21 9.49 -10.18
N PRO A 205 18.55 8.93 -11.22
CA PRO A 205 17.10 8.96 -11.34
C PRO A 205 16.45 8.27 -10.12
N PRO A 206 15.20 8.62 -9.75
CA PRO A 206 14.51 8.06 -8.60
C PRO A 206 14.28 6.55 -8.78
N VAL A 207 15.24 5.74 -8.36
CA VAL A 207 15.02 4.31 -8.17
C VAL A 207 14.19 4.16 -6.90
N ALA A 208 13.16 3.32 -6.93
CA ALA A 208 12.45 2.88 -5.73
C ALA A 208 13.50 2.44 -4.71
N ARG A 209 13.64 3.20 -3.61
CA ARG A 209 14.72 2.97 -2.65
C ARG A 209 14.45 1.62 -1.99
N PRO A 210 15.31 0.61 -2.14
CA PRO A 210 15.10 -0.64 -1.46
C PRO A 210 15.12 -0.35 0.05
N MET A 211 14.06 -0.76 0.74
CA MET A 211 14.01 -0.75 2.19
C MET A 211 14.98 -1.84 2.65
N GLU A 212 16.00 -1.51 3.42
CA GLU A 212 17.00 -2.51 3.87
C GLU A 212 16.56 -3.18 5.18
N ARG A 213 15.80 -2.44 5.99
CA ARG A 213 15.35 -2.87 7.31
C ARG A 213 13.88 -2.51 7.50
N LEU A 214 13.07 -3.51 7.74
CA LEU A 214 11.65 -3.42 8.07
C LEU A 214 11.49 -3.62 9.58
N LYS A 215 10.60 -2.82 10.16
CA LYS A 215 10.18 -2.92 11.56
C LYS A 215 8.67 -3.07 11.60
N ASN A 216 8.18 -4.10 12.28
CA ASN A 216 6.79 -4.19 12.64
C ASN A 216 6.53 -3.17 13.75
N VAL A 217 5.68 -2.18 13.46
CA VAL A 217 5.42 -1.06 14.36
C VAL A 217 4.61 -1.50 15.58
N LEU A 218 3.84 -2.59 15.49
CA LEU A 218 3.06 -3.14 16.60
C LEU A 218 3.89 -4.00 17.53
N THR A 219 4.73 -4.88 17.00
CA THR A 219 5.48 -5.87 17.81
C THR A 219 6.92 -5.46 18.10
N GLY A 220 7.47 -4.51 17.34
CA GLY A 220 8.89 -4.16 17.38
C GLY A 220 9.80 -5.15 16.65
N GLU A 221 9.26 -6.23 16.06
CA GLU A 221 10.00 -7.20 15.26
C GLU A 221 10.75 -6.51 14.12
N ILE A 222 11.97 -6.97 13.84
CA ILE A 222 12.83 -6.41 12.79
C ILE A 222 13.16 -7.49 11.77
N ARG A 223 12.99 -7.17 10.50
CA ARG A 223 13.38 -8.00 9.36
C ARG A 223 14.31 -7.22 8.45
N ASN A 224 15.33 -7.89 7.94
CA ASN A 224 16.13 -7.32 6.86
C ASN A 224 15.46 -7.67 5.54
N ALA A 225 15.34 -6.69 4.65
CA ALA A 225 14.82 -6.89 3.32
C ALA A 225 16.00 -6.96 2.34
N THR A 226 16.11 -8.10 1.67
CA THR A 226 17.12 -8.30 0.61
C THR A 226 16.46 -7.97 -0.71
N ALA A 227 16.92 -6.91 -1.38
CA ALA A 227 16.50 -6.65 -2.75
C ALA A 227 16.93 -7.83 -3.64
N PRO A 228 16.09 -8.30 -4.59
CA PRO A 228 16.54 -9.24 -5.60
C PRO A 228 17.76 -8.65 -6.31
N LEU A 229 18.85 -9.41 -6.42
CA LEU A 229 19.99 -8.99 -7.22
C LEU A 229 19.48 -8.71 -8.64
N ALA A 230 19.68 -7.48 -9.12
CA ALA A 230 19.37 -7.12 -10.49
C ALA A 230 20.11 -8.11 -11.39
N ALA A 231 19.37 -8.94 -12.14
CA ALA A 231 19.96 -9.82 -13.13
C ALA A 231 20.78 -8.95 -14.08
N GLY A 232 22.09 -9.21 -14.14
CA GLY A 232 23.02 -8.44 -14.96
C GLY A 232 22.48 -8.33 -16.38
N ARG A 233 22.43 -7.10 -16.91
CA ARG A 233 22.23 -6.87 -18.33
C ARG A 233 23.27 -7.68 -19.08
N GLY A 234 22.84 -8.74 -19.75
CA GLY A 234 23.66 -9.45 -20.72
C GLY A 234 24.06 -8.44 -21.79
N THR A 235 25.34 -8.07 -21.81
CA THR A 235 25.94 -7.39 -22.95
C THR A 235 25.99 -8.41 -24.08
N SER A 236 25.05 -8.34 -25.02
CA SER A 236 25.26 -8.92 -26.34
C SER A 236 26.25 -8.04 -27.07
N ALA A 237 27.50 -8.48 -27.16
CA ALA A 237 28.43 -7.96 -28.16
C ALA A 237 27.98 -8.54 -29.52
N GLY A 238 27.69 -7.65 -30.46
CA GLY A 238 27.70 -7.93 -31.90
C GLY A 238 29.02 -7.50 -32.50
#